data_AF-A0A2E3Q3C3-F1
#
_entry.id   AF-A0A2E3Q3C3-F1
#
_cell.length_a   1.000
_cell.length_b   1.000
_cell.length_c   1.000
_cell.angle_alpha   90.00
_cell.angle_beta   90.00
_cell.angle_gamma   90.00
#
_symmetry.space_group_name_H-M   'P 1'
#
loop_
_entity.id
_entity.type
_entity.pdbx_description
1 polymer ?
#
loop_
_entity_poly.entity_id
_entity_poly.type
_entity_poly.pdbx_seq_one_letter_code
_entity_poly.pdbx_strand_id
1 'polypeptide(L)'
;MTDSAGSSSPVTSPKQGGTPGTILVRVIVPLWVLAGASVKLWTFNPALLPEPILDLVKDTAGLFGVSDLGWWLEMWLRFFIGAEFAAVLIMFASPRLARMVASFLLAVFLAVLVATMAKSAERDGISAIWSGSCGCFGSASPPPIGMFLIDGAMLLGVILLRPRTGGGPRPILAGLSILVGFGIAFGRPTPMITLEPIPVPIEPTPVEPATIGTDDGWGEAPSTLEPFYFTEFGEWVDTPLSSQPLARLISRPLPDWIDRDRFHLIFHRADCEHCHALLDDFFSGPLATPAIAVEIPDGDSSAALGMPCEECLLHRLPEGTQYVVTTPVLLTIQDGMVIAVCENTDDLSLVADTIAASR
;
A
#
# COMPACT_ATOMS: atom_id res chain seq x y z
N MET A 1 58.76 51.57 -25.54
CA MET A 1 58.60 50.59 -24.44
C MET A 1 57.50 51.12 -23.55
N THR A 2 56.29 50.59 -23.69
CA THR A 2 55.09 51.00 -22.96
C THR A 2 54.72 49.88 -22.00
N ASP A 3 55.01 50.09 -20.72
CA ASP A 3 54.64 49.21 -19.63
C ASP A 3 53.12 49.20 -19.46
N SER A 4 52.49 48.09 -19.83
CA SER A 4 51.07 47.85 -19.59
C SER A 4 50.90 47.33 -18.17
N ALA A 5 50.48 48.20 -17.26
CA ALA A 5 50.13 47.86 -15.90
C ALA A 5 48.92 46.91 -15.89
N GLY A 6 49.18 45.62 -15.65
CA GLY A 6 48.14 44.60 -15.48
C GLY A 6 47.33 44.87 -14.22
N SER A 7 46.07 45.25 -14.40
CA SER A 7 45.06 45.35 -13.33
C SER A 7 44.76 43.95 -12.79
N SER A 8 45.32 43.63 -11.63
CA SER A 8 44.95 42.43 -10.86
C SER A 8 43.56 42.63 -10.27
N SER A 9 42.54 42.08 -10.93
CA SER A 9 41.18 42.05 -10.38
C SER A 9 41.17 41.25 -9.08
N PRO A 10 40.48 41.72 -8.02
CA PRO A 10 40.43 41.04 -6.74
C PRO A 10 39.73 39.69 -6.90
N VAL A 11 40.49 38.60 -6.71
CA VAL A 11 39.97 37.24 -6.63
C VAL A 11 39.05 37.18 -5.42
N THR A 12 37.74 37.21 -5.65
CA THR A 12 36.74 37.11 -4.59
C THR A 12 36.75 35.68 -4.09
N SER A 13 37.33 35.45 -2.91
CA SER A 13 37.34 34.12 -2.29
C SER A 13 35.91 33.57 -2.20
N PRO A 14 35.65 32.34 -2.69
CA PRO A 14 34.32 31.77 -2.65
C PRO A 14 33.82 31.71 -1.20
N LYS A 15 32.63 32.25 -0.94
CA LYS A 15 31.99 32.21 0.38
C LYS A 15 31.91 30.75 0.85
N GLN A 16 32.67 30.41 1.88
CA GLN A 16 32.62 29.10 2.53
C GLN A 16 31.22 28.89 3.14
N GLY A 17 30.65 27.70 2.94
CA GLY A 17 29.35 27.35 3.51
C GLY A 17 29.34 27.30 5.04
N GLY A 18 28.14 27.26 5.62
CA GLY A 18 27.94 27.23 7.08
C GLY A 18 27.81 25.81 7.64
N THR A 19 28.08 25.65 8.94
CA THR A 19 27.78 24.41 9.69
C THR A 19 26.30 24.00 9.60
N PRO A 20 25.31 24.93 9.69
CA PRO A 20 23.90 24.55 9.65
C PRO A 20 23.50 23.82 8.36
N GLY A 21 23.95 24.31 7.20
CA GLY A 21 23.67 23.65 5.92
C GLY A 21 24.31 22.26 5.83
N THR A 22 25.49 22.07 6.42
CA THR A 22 26.12 20.75 6.49
C THR A 22 25.33 19.78 7.35
N ILE A 23 24.86 20.21 8.54
CA ILE A 23 24.05 19.37 9.44
C ILE A 23 22.73 19.00 8.76
N LEU A 24 22.06 19.97 8.14
CA LEU A 24 20.79 19.74 7.46
C LEU A 24 20.93 18.68 6.35
N VAL A 25 21.87 18.89 5.42
CA VAL A 25 22.03 18.05 4.22
C VAL A 25 22.64 16.68 4.53
N ARG A 26 23.52 16.58 5.56
CA ARG A 26 24.28 15.34 5.82
C ARG A 26 23.80 14.56 7.03
N VAL A 27 22.88 15.08 7.82
CA VAL A 27 22.37 14.40 9.00
C VAL A 27 20.85 14.39 8.98
N ILE A 28 20.22 15.56 8.98
CA ILE A 28 18.76 15.66 9.14
C ILE A 28 18.02 15.01 7.95
N VAL A 29 18.30 15.46 6.72
CA VAL A 29 17.61 14.92 5.53
C VAL A 29 17.90 13.42 5.33
N PRO A 30 19.14 12.92 5.41
CA PRO A 30 19.39 11.48 5.27
C PRO A 30 18.71 10.64 6.34
N LEU A 31 18.67 11.09 7.61
CA LEU A 31 17.98 10.37 8.67
C LEU A 31 16.46 10.34 8.46
N TRP A 32 15.89 11.43 7.95
CA TRP A 32 14.48 11.49 7.59
C TRP A 32 14.12 10.48 6.49
N VAL A 33 14.89 10.47 5.41
CA VAL A 33 14.71 9.50 4.30
C VAL A 33 14.94 8.06 4.78
N LEU A 34 15.96 7.85 5.60
CA LEU A 34 16.27 6.55 6.19
C LEU A 34 15.11 6.03 7.05
N ALA A 35 14.47 6.89 7.85
CA ALA A 35 13.31 6.51 8.65
C ALA A 35 12.16 6.00 7.77
N GLY A 36 11.81 6.73 6.71
CA GLY A 36 10.79 6.31 5.74
C GLY A 36 11.13 4.98 5.06
N ALA A 37 12.35 4.85 4.53
CA ALA A 37 12.82 3.62 3.88
C ALA A 37 12.81 2.41 4.82
N SER A 38 13.14 2.63 6.10
CA SER A 38 13.19 1.58 7.12
C SER A 38 11.79 1.08 7.47
N VAL A 39 10.79 1.96 7.57
CA VAL A 39 9.39 1.57 7.80
C VAL A 39 8.83 0.80 6.60
N LYS A 40 9.11 1.26 5.36
CA LYS A 40 8.72 0.54 4.14
C LYS A 40 9.36 -0.85 4.07
N LEU A 41 10.66 -0.95 4.37
CA LEU A 41 11.34 -2.23 4.45
C LEU A 41 10.71 -3.10 5.55
N TRP A 42 10.49 -2.56 6.75
CA TRP A 42 9.97 -3.30 7.92
C TRP A 42 8.61 -3.93 7.66
N THR A 43 7.66 -3.12 7.19
CA THR A 43 6.27 -3.52 6.96
C THR A 43 6.06 -4.25 5.65
N PHE A 44 6.89 -3.96 4.64
CA PHE A 44 6.82 -4.56 3.32
C PHE A 44 5.46 -4.39 2.64
N ASN A 45 4.86 -3.21 2.85
CA ASN A 45 3.51 -2.88 2.38
C ASN A 45 3.55 -1.92 1.19
N PRO A 46 3.04 -2.29 0.01
CA PRO A 46 2.94 -1.38 -1.12
C PRO A 46 1.98 -0.21 -0.86
N ALA A 47 0.98 -0.34 0.02
CA ALA A 47 0.08 0.76 0.40
C ALA A 47 0.79 1.91 1.14
N LEU A 48 2.06 1.74 1.53
CA LEU A 48 2.88 2.86 2.00
C LEU A 48 3.39 3.77 0.86
N LEU A 49 3.23 3.33 -0.38
CA LEU A 49 3.44 4.18 -1.55
C LEU A 49 2.22 5.10 -1.70
N PRO A 50 2.43 6.39 -1.95
CA PRO A 50 1.33 7.30 -2.21
C PRO A 50 0.49 6.82 -3.40
N GLU A 51 -0.82 6.98 -3.32
CA GLU A 51 -1.79 6.54 -4.34
C GLU A 51 -1.41 6.92 -5.80
N PRO A 52 -0.92 8.15 -6.10
CA PRO A 52 -0.44 8.47 -7.45
C PRO A 52 0.71 7.59 -7.95
N ILE A 53 1.58 7.11 -7.05
CA ILE A 53 2.67 6.19 -7.38
C ILE A 53 2.14 4.77 -7.55
N LEU A 54 1.18 4.35 -6.72
CA LEU A 54 0.55 3.04 -6.88
C LEU A 54 -0.14 2.92 -8.23
N ASP A 55 -0.93 3.92 -8.62
CA ASP A 55 -1.62 3.92 -9.91
C ASP A 55 -0.63 3.92 -11.06
N LEU A 56 0.44 4.72 -10.97
CA LEU A 56 1.51 4.69 -11.97
C LEU A 56 2.17 3.31 -12.08
N VAL A 57 2.43 2.63 -10.97
CA VAL A 57 3.01 1.28 -10.97
C VAL A 57 2.03 0.27 -11.58
N LYS A 58 0.75 0.34 -11.26
CA LYS A 58 -0.31 -0.51 -11.86
C LYS A 58 -0.42 -0.28 -13.37
N ASP A 59 -0.47 0.97 -13.81
CA ASP A 59 -0.53 1.34 -15.23
C ASP A 59 0.68 0.76 -15.99
N THR A 60 1.87 0.77 -15.38
CA THR A 60 3.04 0.14 -15.99
C THR A 60 2.92 -1.38 -16.08
N ALA A 61 2.24 -2.06 -15.14
CA ALA A 61 2.00 -3.49 -15.23
C ALA A 61 1.19 -3.82 -16.49
N GLY A 62 0.11 -3.06 -16.72
CA GLY A 62 -0.71 -3.18 -17.92
C GLY A 62 0.09 -2.88 -19.20
N LEU A 63 0.94 -1.85 -19.18
CA LEU A 63 1.80 -1.50 -20.31
C LEU A 63 2.79 -2.62 -20.67
N PHE A 64 3.31 -3.34 -19.67
CA PHE A 64 4.26 -4.43 -19.85
C PHE A 64 3.61 -5.82 -19.94
N GLY A 65 2.29 -5.93 -19.84
CA GLY A 65 1.56 -7.19 -19.88
C GLY A 65 1.86 -8.12 -18.71
N VAL A 66 2.13 -7.55 -17.52
CA VAL A 66 2.41 -8.32 -16.30
C VAL A 66 1.08 -8.67 -15.64
N SER A 67 0.75 -9.97 -15.59
CA SER A 67 -0.50 -10.48 -14.99
C SER A 67 -0.43 -10.63 -13.47
N ASP A 68 0.78 -10.79 -12.91
CA ASP A 68 0.97 -10.88 -11.47
C ASP A 68 1.28 -9.49 -10.89
N LEU A 69 0.22 -8.76 -10.58
CA LEU A 69 0.33 -7.41 -10.04
C LEU A 69 0.92 -7.40 -8.61
N GLY A 70 0.70 -8.46 -7.83
CA GLY A 70 1.29 -8.59 -6.48
C GLY A 70 2.82 -8.63 -6.54
N TRP A 71 3.37 -9.51 -7.38
CA TRP A 71 4.80 -9.57 -7.65
C TRP A 71 5.35 -8.25 -8.22
N TRP A 72 4.61 -7.62 -9.13
CA TRP A 72 5.02 -6.35 -9.73
C TRP A 72 5.12 -5.22 -8.70
N LEU A 73 4.10 -5.08 -7.85
CA LEU A 73 4.08 -4.11 -6.76
C LEU A 73 5.21 -4.38 -5.76
N GLU A 74 5.46 -5.64 -5.41
CA GLU A 74 6.59 -6.02 -4.56
C GLU A 74 7.93 -5.57 -5.16
N MET A 75 8.14 -5.84 -6.45
CA MET A 75 9.36 -5.47 -7.17
C MET A 75 9.60 -3.96 -7.12
N TRP A 76 8.57 -3.16 -7.38
CA TRP A 76 8.64 -1.70 -7.34
C TRP A 76 8.84 -1.16 -5.92
N LEU A 77 8.18 -1.73 -4.92
CA LEU A 77 8.40 -1.37 -3.52
C LEU A 77 9.88 -1.56 -3.13
N ARG A 78 10.46 -2.72 -3.46
CA ARG A 78 11.90 -2.99 -3.24
C ARG A 78 12.79 -2.01 -4.00
N PHE A 79 12.42 -1.66 -5.22
CA PHE A 79 13.14 -0.65 -6.00
C PHE A 79 13.16 0.72 -5.30
N PHE A 80 12.01 1.21 -4.84
CA PHE A 80 11.92 2.48 -4.13
C PHE A 80 12.71 2.47 -2.82
N ILE A 81 12.59 1.41 -2.02
CA ILE A 81 13.37 1.23 -0.79
C ILE A 81 14.88 1.26 -1.11
N GLY A 82 15.31 0.52 -2.13
CA GLY A 82 16.71 0.45 -2.54
C GLY A 82 17.26 1.80 -2.99
N ALA A 83 16.46 2.57 -3.75
CA ALA A 83 16.79 3.91 -4.18
C ALA A 83 16.93 4.90 -3.00
N GLU A 84 16.04 4.82 -2.01
CA GLU A 84 16.10 5.65 -0.80
C GLU A 84 17.36 5.35 0.04
N PHE A 85 17.66 4.07 0.30
CA PHE A 85 18.89 3.68 1.01
C PHE A 85 20.15 4.11 0.24
N ALA A 86 20.17 3.93 -1.08
CA ALA A 86 21.28 4.37 -1.92
C ALA A 86 21.47 5.90 -1.82
N ALA A 87 20.38 6.68 -1.89
CA ALA A 87 20.42 8.13 -1.74
C ALA A 87 20.98 8.56 -0.37
N VAL A 88 20.54 7.92 0.71
CA VAL A 88 21.05 8.15 2.07
C VAL A 88 22.56 7.92 2.15
N LEU A 89 23.04 6.79 1.65
CA LEU A 89 24.47 6.45 1.64
C LEU A 89 25.28 7.42 0.77
N ILE A 90 24.75 7.86 -0.37
CA ILE A 90 25.38 8.89 -1.22
C ILE A 90 25.49 10.23 -0.48
N MET A 91 24.44 10.65 0.25
CA MET A 91 24.46 11.88 1.03
C MET A 91 25.51 11.83 2.15
N PHE A 92 25.70 10.67 2.78
CA PHE A 92 26.77 10.46 3.76
C PHE A 92 28.16 10.40 3.12
N ALA A 93 28.32 9.75 1.96
CA ALA A 93 29.62 9.51 1.36
C ALA A 93 30.18 10.69 0.55
N SER A 94 29.31 11.51 -0.07
CA SER A 94 29.71 12.53 -1.04
C SER A 94 29.13 13.92 -0.73
N PRO A 95 29.90 14.85 -0.14
CA PRO A 95 29.41 16.19 0.19
C PRO A 95 28.95 17.00 -1.04
N ARG A 96 29.55 16.73 -2.21
CA ARG A 96 29.17 17.38 -3.48
C ARG A 96 27.81 16.92 -3.99
N LEU A 97 27.54 15.62 -3.92
CA LEU A 97 26.27 15.06 -4.38
C LEU A 97 25.16 15.20 -3.35
N ALA A 98 25.49 15.27 -2.07
CA ALA A 98 24.51 15.26 -0.99
C ALA A 98 23.42 16.33 -1.15
N ARG A 99 23.82 17.57 -1.50
CA ARG A 99 22.87 18.66 -1.71
C ARG A 99 21.96 18.41 -2.93
N MET A 100 22.53 17.91 -4.03
CA MET A 100 21.78 17.64 -5.26
C MET A 100 20.77 16.53 -5.02
N VAL A 101 21.20 15.42 -4.42
CA VAL A 101 20.36 14.27 -4.08
C VAL A 101 19.26 14.68 -3.10
N ALA A 102 19.61 15.37 -2.00
CA ALA A 102 18.63 15.87 -1.03
C ALA A 102 17.58 16.78 -1.68
N SER A 103 18.01 17.73 -2.52
CA SER A 103 17.10 18.66 -3.19
C SER A 103 16.17 17.94 -4.16
N PHE A 104 16.72 17.03 -4.96
CA PHE A 104 15.94 16.27 -5.94
C PHE A 104 14.91 15.37 -5.25
N LEU A 105 15.34 14.60 -4.25
CA LEU A 105 14.47 13.65 -3.54
C LEU A 105 13.36 14.37 -2.78
N LEU A 106 13.66 15.46 -2.05
CA LEU A 106 12.65 16.27 -1.38
C LEU A 106 11.69 16.95 -2.38
N ALA A 107 12.18 17.39 -3.55
CA ALA A 107 11.30 17.95 -4.58
C ALA A 107 10.34 16.88 -5.15
N VAL A 108 10.82 15.66 -5.38
CA VAL A 108 9.97 14.54 -5.80
C VAL A 108 8.94 14.21 -4.73
N PHE A 109 9.33 14.12 -3.46
CA PHE A 109 8.41 13.86 -2.35
C PHE A 109 7.32 14.93 -2.26
N LEU A 110 7.68 16.21 -2.36
CA LEU A 110 6.70 17.29 -2.39
C LEU A 110 5.76 17.22 -3.59
N ALA A 111 6.26 16.88 -4.77
CA ALA A 111 5.43 16.74 -5.97
C ALA A 111 4.41 15.59 -5.80
N VAL A 112 4.86 14.45 -5.26
CA VAL A 112 3.97 13.32 -4.96
C VAL A 112 2.95 13.68 -3.89
N LEU A 113 3.35 14.38 -2.81
CA LEU A 113 2.43 14.85 -1.77
C LEU A 113 1.37 15.79 -2.32
N VAL A 114 1.72 16.70 -3.24
CA VAL A 114 0.75 17.57 -3.91
C VAL A 114 -0.25 16.75 -4.72
N ALA A 115 0.22 15.76 -5.48
CA ALA A 115 -0.66 14.87 -6.23
C ALA A 115 -1.60 14.07 -5.32
N THR A 116 -1.09 13.54 -4.20
CA THR A 116 -1.91 12.83 -3.21
C THR A 116 -2.95 13.73 -2.56
N MET A 117 -2.56 14.95 -2.16
CA MET A 117 -3.52 15.92 -1.61
C MET A 117 -4.58 16.32 -2.64
N ALA A 118 -4.23 16.42 -3.92
CA ALA A 118 -5.20 16.70 -4.98
C ALA A 118 -6.22 15.57 -5.15
N LYS A 119 -5.77 14.31 -5.20
CA LYS A 119 -6.66 13.15 -5.27
C LYS A 119 -7.56 13.01 -4.03
N SER A 120 -6.98 13.17 -2.84
CA SER A 120 -7.76 13.13 -1.60
C SER A 120 -8.80 14.26 -1.54
N ALA A 121 -8.47 15.45 -2.03
CA ALA A 121 -9.41 16.56 -2.08
C ALA A 121 -10.57 16.35 -3.06
N GLU A 122 -10.32 15.62 -4.16
CA GLU A 122 -11.34 15.26 -5.15
C GLU A 122 -12.32 14.22 -4.60
N ARG A 123 -11.82 13.22 -3.86
CA ARG A 123 -12.63 12.13 -3.30
C ARG A 123 -13.39 12.54 -2.03
N ASP A 124 -12.67 13.10 -1.06
CA ASP A 124 -13.17 13.27 0.32
C ASP A 124 -13.33 14.76 0.72
N GLY A 125 -13.08 15.67 -0.24
CA GLY A 125 -13.08 17.10 0.00
C GLY A 125 -11.84 17.64 0.70
N ILE A 126 -11.79 18.97 0.88
CA ILE A 126 -10.60 19.68 1.39
C ILE A 126 -10.27 19.31 2.85
N SER A 127 -11.25 18.85 3.64
CA SER A 127 -11.04 18.42 5.02
C SER A 127 -10.08 17.23 5.13
N ALA A 128 -10.11 16.32 4.17
CA ALA A 128 -9.25 15.13 4.18
C ALA A 128 -7.75 15.44 4.07
N ILE A 129 -7.39 16.61 3.53
CA ILE A 129 -6.00 17.08 3.49
C ILE A 129 -5.43 17.27 4.92
N TRP A 130 -6.28 17.59 5.88
CA TRP A 130 -5.90 17.92 7.25
C TRP A 130 -6.00 16.74 8.23
N SER A 131 -6.94 15.83 8.00
CA SER A 131 -7.19 14.68 8.88
C SER A 131 -6.77 13.32 8.29
N GLY A 132 -6.51 13.24 6.98
CA GLY A 132 -6.16 11.99 6.31
C GLY A 132 -4.79 11.46 6.71
N SER A 133 -4.52 10.19 6.40
CA SER A 133 -3.21 9.57 6.49
C SER A 133 -2.50 9.66 5.15
N CYS A 134 -1.22 10.04 5.13
CA CYS A 134 -0.45 10.16 3.90
C CYS A 134 0.03 8.79 3.36
N GLY A 135 -0.18 7.70 4.10
CA GLY A 135 0.31 6.36 3.75
C GLY A 135 1.81 6.16 3.99
N CYS A 136 2.66 7.18 3.84
CA CYS A 136 4.13 7.06 3.90
C CYS A 136 4.73 6.40 5.17
N PHE A 137 3.99 6.39 6.30
CA PHE A 137 4.41 5.77 7.56
C PHE A 137 3.33 4.85 8.17
N GLY A 138 2.33 4.44 7.39
CA GLY A 138 1.22 3.61 7.86
C GLY A 138 0.26 4.37 8.79
N SER A 139 -0.31 3.67 9.79
CA SER A 139 -1.31 4.22 10.71
C SER A 139 -0.80 5.35 11.62
N ALA A 140 0.52 5.43 11.84
CA ALA A 140 1.14 6.50 12.62
C ALA A 140 1.60 7.70 11.76
N SER A 141 1.21 7.75 10.48
CA SER A 141 1.70 8.79 9.58
C SER A 141 1.11 10.16 9.92
N PRO A 142 1.91 11.25 9.91
CA PRO A 142 1.39 12.59 10.01
C PRO A 142 0.40 12.86 8.87
N PRO A 143 -0.57 13.77 9.07
CA PRO A 143 -1.43 14.21 7.99
C PRO A 143 -0.62 14.70 6.77
N PRO A 144 -1.12 14.53 5.53
CA PRO A 144 -0.43 14.94 4.31
C PRO A 144 0.13 16.36 4.37
N ILE A 145 -0.64 17.30 4.91
CA ILE A 145 -0.19 18.69 5.07
C ILE A 145 0.98 18.84 6.04
N GLY A 146 0.99 18.06 7.14
CA GLY A 146 2.09 18.05 8.10
C GLY A 146 3.38 17.53 7.46
N MET A 147 3.27 16.45 6.70
CA MET A 147 4.39 15.89 5.92
C MET A 147 4.92 16.89 4.90
N PHE A 148 4.02 17.55 4.15
CA PHE A 148 4.37 18.57 3.16
C PHE A 148 5.11 19.76 3.78
N LEU A 149 4.69 20.22 4.96
CA LEU A 149 5.37 21.32 5.66
C LEU A 149 6.77 20.92 6.13
N ILE A 150 6.95 19.69 6.64
CA ILE A 150 8.25 19.18 7.07
C ILE A 150 9.20 19.09 5.87
N ASP A 151 8.79 18.42 4.79
CA ASP A 151 9.60 18.25 3.59
C ASP A 151 9.87 19.59 2.89
N GLY A 152 8.88 20.49 2.89
CA GLY A 152 8.98 21.83 2.32
C GLY A 152 9.97 22.70 3.08
N ALA A 153 9.93 22.67 4.41
CA ALA A 153 10.88 23.37 5.26
C ALA A 153 12.30 22.83 5.09
N MET A 154 12.46 21.52 4.99
CA MET A 154 13.76 20.90 4.71
C MET A 154 14.29 21.31 3.33
N LEU A 155 13.47 21.24 2.27
CA LEU A 155 13.88 21.62 0.92
C LEU A 155 14.29 23.09 0.86
N LEU A 156 13.48 23.97 1.43
CA LEU A 156 13.79 25.39 1.52
C LEU A 156 15.11 25.61 2.27
N GLY A 157 15.32 24.90 3.38
CA GLY A 157 16.58 24.89 4.11
C GLY A 157 17.77 24.44 3.26
N VAL A 158 17.63 23.37 2.47
CA VAL A 158 18.69 22.87 1.56
C VAL A 158 19.00 23.88 0.43
N ILE A 159 18.00 24.63 -0.03
CA ILE A 159 18.17 25.69 -1.04
C ILE A 159 18.84 26.93 -0.45
N LEU A 160 18.45 27.35 0.76
CA LEU A 160 18.95 28.59 1.38
C LEU A 160 20.28 28.41 2.13
N LEU A 161 20.49 27.28 2.81
CA LEU A 161 21.66 27.04 3.66
C LEU A 161 22.74 26.26 2.89
N ARG A 162 23.78 26.96 2.42
CA ARG A 162 24.90 26.31 1.71
C ARG A 162 25.76 25.47 2.66
N PRO A 163 25.92 24.15 2.41
CA PRO A 163 26.81 23.31 3.20
C PRO A 163 28.28 23.69 2.97
N ARG A 164 29.14 23.38 3.95
CA ARG A 164 30.59 23.51 3.77
C ARG A 164 31.06 22.61 2.64
N THR A 165 31.80 23.18 1.70
CA THR A 165 32.46 22.43 0.64
C THR A 165 33.53 21.55 1.26
N GLY A 166 33.36 20.22 1.20
CA GLY A 166 34.36 19.25 1.63
C GLY A 166 34.61 18.23 0.53
N GLY A 167 35.89 17.94 0.26
CA GLY A 167 36.35 16.83 -0.60
C GLY A 167 35.89 16.84 -2.08
N GLY A 168 36.70 16.20 -2.94
CA GLY A 168 36.27 15.86 -4.31
C GLY A 168 35.19 14.78 -4.32
N PRO A 169 34.42 14.63 -5.42
CA PRO A 169 33.52 13.50 -5.58
C PRO A 169 34.32 12.19 -5.56
N ARG A 170 33.80 11.18 -4.88
CA ARG A 170 34.39 9.83 -4.83
C ARG A 170 33.43 8.87 -5.57
N PRO A 171 33.53 8.74 -6.90
CA PRO A 171 32.56 7.98 -7.70
C PRO A 171 32.46 6.52 -7.27
N ILE A 172 33.56 5.92 -6.81
CA ILE A 172 33.59 4.55 -6.27
C ILE A 172 32.64 4.40 -5.07
N LEU A 173 32.61 5.38 -4.16
CA LEU A 173 31.71 5.32 -2.99
C LEU A 173 30.24 5.47 -3.40
N ALA A 174 29.95 6.27 -4.44
CA ALA A 174 28.59 6.40 -4.96
C ALA A 174 28.10 5.09 -5.59
N GLY A 175 28.94 4.42 -6.39
CA GLY A 175 28.62 3.11 -6.96
C GLY A 175 28.38 2.04 -5.88
N LEU A 176 29.24 1.99 -4.86
CA LEU A 176 29.07 1.07 -3.73
C LEU A 176 27.78 1.35 -2.94
N SER A 177 27.41 2.61 -2.78
CA SER A 177 26.18 3.02 -2.08
C SER A 177 24.93 2.47 -2.76
N ILE A 178 24.91 2.46 -4.11
CA ILE A 178 23.80 1.87 -4.89
C ILE A 178 23.74 0.36 -4.64
N LEU A 179 24.86 -0.35 -4.79
CA LEU A 179 24.91 -1.79 -4.56
C LEU A 179 24.45 -2.18 -3.15
N VAL A 180 24.88 -1.44 -2.13
CA VAL A 180 24.47 -1.69 -0.74
C VAL A 180 22.99 -1.40 -0.54
N GLY A 181 22.48 -0.26 -1.05
CA GLY A 181 21.07 0.11 -0.90
C GLY A 181 20.13 -0.92 -1.52
N PHE A 182 20.41 -1.34 -2.76
CA PHE A 182 19.64 -2.39 -3.42
C PHE A 182 19.87 -3.77 -2.80
N GLY A 183 21.08 -4.07 -2.32
CA GLY A 183 21.36 -5.30 -1.59
C GLY A 183 20.53 -5.43 -0.30
N ILE A 184 20.31 -4.34 0.43
CA ILE A 184 19.42 -4.33 1.60
C ILE A 184 17.96 -4.57 1.18
N ALA A 185 17.49 -3.86 0.15
CA ALA A 185 16.10 -3.93 -0.27
C ALA A 185 15.70 -5.28 -0.89
N PHE A 186 16.59 -5.89 -1.69
CA PHE A 186 16.34 -7.18 -2.34
C PHE A 186 16.84 -8.39 -1.53
N GLY A 187 17.78 -8.19 -0.62
CA GLY A 187 18.33 -9.27 0.21
C GLY A 187 17.41 -9.69 1.37
N ARG A 188 16.42 -8.86 1.74
CA ARG A 188 15.47 -9.21 2.78
C ARG A 188 14.36 -10.11 2.20
N PRO A 189 14.11 -11.31 2.77
CA PRO A 189 12.98 -12.14 2.36
C PRO A 189 11.66 -11.45 2.69
N THR A 190 10.65 -11.67 1.86
CA THR A 190 9.26 -11.25 2.13
C THR A 190 8.81 -11.90 3.44
N PRO A 191 8.34 -11.12 4.43
CA PRO A 191 7.85 -11.71 5.67
C PRO A 191 6.65 -12.63 5.36
N MET A 192 6.45 -13.68 6.16
CA MET A 192 5.23 -14.48 6.11
C MET A 192 4.64 -14.46 7.51
N ILE A 193 3.33 -14.30 7.61
CA ILE A 193 2.62 -14.30 8.89
C ILE A 193 2.06 -15.70 9.09
N THR A 194 2.61 -16.43 10.05
CA THR A 194 2.05 -17.73 10.42
C THR A 194 0.77 -17.50 11.22
N LEU A 195 -0.32 -18.12 10.78
CA LEU A 195 -1.54 -18.16 11.58
C LEU A 195 -1.33 -19.14 12.72
N GLU A 196 -1.39 -18.65 13.96
CA GLU A 196 -1.50 -19.56 15.10
C GLU A 196 -2.85 -20.29 14.99
N PRO A 197 -2.87 -21.64 14.97
CA PRO A 197 -4.11 -22.36 15.00
C PRO A 197 -4.84 -21.99 16.29
N ILE A 198 -6.06 -21.47 16.16
CA ILE A 198 -6.92 -21.26 17.34
C ILE A 198 -7.06 -22.63 18.00
N PRO A 199 -6.60 -22.81 19.26
CA PRO A 199 -6.68 -24.09 19.91
C PRO A 199 -8.16 -24.45 20.08
N VAL A 200 -8.63 -25.38 19.26
CA VAL A 200 -9.97 -25.95 19.41
C VAL A 200 -9.99 -26.62 20.79
N PRO A 201 -10.92 -26.27 21.70
CA PRO A 201 -11.07 -26.97 22.96
C PRO A 201 -11.24 -28.46 22.67
N ILE A 202 -10.26 -29.26 23.08
CA ILE A 202 -10.24 -30.71 22.83
C ILE A 202 -11.29 -31.32 23.76
N GLU A 203 -12.53 -31.42 23.29
CA GLU A 203 -13.50 -32.33 23.89
C GLU A 203 -13.23 -33.72 23.31
N PRO A 204 -12.87 -34.73 24.14
CA PRO A 204 -12.44 -36.04 23.65
C PRO A 204 -13.66 -36.85 23.19
N THR A 205 -14.16 -36.56 21.99
CA THR A 205 -15.04 -37.47 21.27
C THR A 205 -14.21 -38.21 20.23
N PRO A 206 -14.15 -39.56 20.26
CA PRO A 206 -13.48 -40.31 19.21
C PRO A 206 -14.32 -40.21 17.94
N VAL A 207 -13.98 -39.25 17.08
CA VAL A 207 -14.51 -39.18 15.72
C VAL A 207 -13.47 -39.82 14.82
N GLU A 208 -13.86 -40.97 14.28
CA GLU A 208 -13.22 -41.69 13.19
C GLU A 208 -12.80 -40.71 12.08
N PRO A 209 -11.59 -40.81 11.51
CA PRO A 209 -11.11 -39.86 10.51
C PRO A 209 -11.96 -40.01 9.24
N ALA A 210 -12.94 -39.12 9.11
CA ALA A 210 -13.66 -38.91 7.86
C ALA A 210 -12.63 -38.43 6.84
N THR A 211 -12.20 -39.34 5.98
CA THR A 211 -11.45 -39.05 4.77
C THR A 211 -12.45 -38.41 3.79
N ILE A 212 -12.74 -37.12 3.99
CA ILE A 212 -13.45 -36.32 2.99
C ILE A 212 -12.41 -35.92 1.95
N GLY A 213 -12.14 -36.86 1.04
CA GLY A 213 -11.58 -36.54 -0.26
C GLY A 213 -12.70 -36.04 -1.15
N THR A 214 -13.00 -34.75 -1.10
CA THR A 214 -13.67 -34.05 -2.19
C THR A 214 -12.78 -32.89 -2.56
N ASP A 215 -12.24 -32.97 -3.77
CA ASP A 215 -11.49 -31.93 -4.47
C ASP A 215 -12.46 -30.78 -4.80
N ASP A 216 -12.94 -30.09 -3.76
CA ASP A 216 -13.91 -28.99 -3.83
C ASP A 216 -13.30 -27.68 -4.36
N GLY A 217 -12.04 -27.74 -4.84
CA GLY A 217 -11.29 -26.60 -5.34
C GLY A 217 -10.82 -25.61 -4.26
N TRP A 218 -11.39 -25.65 -3.05
CA TRP A 218 -11.02 -24.74 -1.96
C TRP A 218 -9.74 -25.14 -1.24
N GLY A 219 -9.50 -26.46 -1.16
CA GLY A 219 -8.35 -27.04 -0.47
C GLY A 219 -8.31 -26.71 1.03
N GLU A 220 -7.20 -27.03 1.68
CA GLU A 220 -6.99 -26.66 3.08
C GLU A 220 -6.89 -25.13 3.24
N ALA A 221 -7.42 -24.62 4.37
CA ALA A 221 -7.28 -23.22 4.73
C ALA A 221 -5.78 -22.88 4.88
N PRO A 222 -5.30 -21.76 4.29
CA PRO A 222 -3.89 -21.38 4.39
C PRO A 222 -3.44 -21.24 5.84
N SER A 223 -2.30 -21.84 6.19
CA SER A 223 -1.66 -21.73 7.51
C SER A 223 -0.67 -20.57 7.60
N THR A 224 -0.34 -19.96 6.46
CA THR A 224 0.55 -18.81 6.34
C THR A 224 -0.12 -17.75 5.49
N LEU A 225 0.05 -16.48 5.87
CA LEU A 225 -0.40 -15.33 5.11
C LEU A 225 0.78 -14.59 4.49
N GLU A 226 0.53 -14.07 3.30
CA GLU A 226 1.37 -13.05 2.69
C GLU A 226 1.29 -11.74 3.50
N PRO A 227 2.29 -10.85 3.43
CA PRO A 227 2.27 -9.56 4.14
C PRO A 227 1.13 -8.67 3.72
N PHE A 228 0.75 -8.76 2.45
CA PHE A 228 -0.35 -8.03 1.88
C PHE A 228 -1.07 -8.88 0.83
N TYR A 229 -2.37 -8.64 0.68
CA TYR A 229 -3.17 -9.17 -0.42
C TYR A 229 -3.66 -7.99 -1.24
N PHE A 230 -3.43 -8.08 -2.56
CA PHE A 230 -3.93 -7.14 -3.53
C PHE A 230 -4.71 -7.92 -4.59
N THR A 231 -5.81 -7.37 -5.08
CA THR A 231 -6.57 -8.00 -6.15
C THR A 231 -7.34 -6.97 -6.97
N GLU A 232 -7.53 -7.28 -8.25
CA GLU A 232 -8.44 -6.54 -9.13
C GLU A 232 -9.68 -7.42 -9.32
N PHE A 233 -10.78 -7.08 -8.64
CA PHE A 233 -11.95 -7.96 -8.64
C PHE A 233 -12.57 -8.08 -10.02
N GLY A 234 -12.45 -7.06 -10.88
CA GLY A 234 -12.87 -7.16 -12.28
C GLY A 234 -12.24 -8.33 -13.05
N GLU A 235 -11.00 -8.74 -12.71
CA GLU A 235 -10.34 -9.90 -13.31
C GLU A 235 -10.87 -11.25 -12.81
N TRP A 236 -11.70 -11.25 -11.76
CA TRP A 236 -12.29 -12.48 -11.22
C TRP A 236 -13.48 -12.94 -12.06
N VAL A 237 -14.09 -12.06 -12.86
CA VAL A 237 -15.23 -12.42 -13.70
C VAL A 237 -14.86 -13.60 -14.61
N ASP A 238 -15.76 -14.57 -14.67
CA ASP A 238 -15.58 -15.83 -15.38
C ASP A 238 -14.48 -16.75 -14.84
N THR A 239 -14.03 -16.55 -13.60
CA THR A 239 -13.11 -17.44 -12.89
C THR A 239 -13.76 -18.09 -11.65
N PRO A 240 -13.28 -19.27 -11.21
CA PRO A 240 -13.75 -19.86 -9.96
C PRO A 240 -13.44 -18.96 -8.76
N LEU A 241 -14.37 -18.85 -7.82
CA LEU A 241 -14.12 -18.12 -6.56
C LEU A 241 -13.01 -18.82 -5.76
N SER A 242 -13.00 -20.15 -5.74
CA SER A 242 -12.04 -20.97 -5.00
C SER A 242 -10.60 -20.83 -5.51
N SER A 243 -10.39 -20.40 -6.76
CA SER A 243 -9.04 -20.14 -7.28
C SER A 243 -8.45 -18.81 -6.81
N GLN A 244 -9.24 -17.94 -6.19
CA GLN A 244 -8.79 -16.61 -5.79
C GLN A 244 -8.04 -16.64 -4.46
N PRO A 245 -6.76 -16.20 -4.40
CA PRO A 245 -5.97 -16.24 -3.17
C PRO A 245 -6.66 -15.58 -1.98
N LEU A 246 -7.28 -14.42 -2.20
CA LEU A 246 -8.01 -13.69 -1.16
C LEU A 246 -9.27 -14.43 -0.69
N ALA A 247 -10.04 -15.04 -1.60
CA ALA A 247 -11.24 -15.78 -1.24
C ALA A 247 -10.90 -17.02 -0.40
N ARG A 248 -9.77 -17.69 -0.66
CA ARG A 248 -9.32 -18.86 0.11
C ARG A 248 -9.05 -18.55 1.59
N LEU A 249 -8.91 -17.27 1.95
CA LEU A 249 -8.73 -16.81 3.33
C LEU A 249 -10.05 -16.63 4.09
N ILE A 250 -11.20 -16.72 3.44
CA ILE A 250 -12.50 -16.63 4.10
C ILE A 250 -12.57 -17.68 5.22
N SER A 251 -12.95 -17.23 6.43
CA SER A 251 -13.02 -18.08 7.62
C SER A 251 -13.85 -19.33 7.39
N ARG A 252 -13.47 -20.46 8.01
CA ARG A 252 -14.15 -21.75 7.88
C ARG A 252 -15.07 -22.01 9.08
N PRO A 253 -16.14 -22.82 8.94
CA PRO A 253 -16.55 -23.61 7.75
C PRO A 253 -17.26 -22.77 6.68
N LEU A 254 -17.03 -23.08 5.39
CA LEU A 254 -17.83 -22.48 4.31
C LEU A 254 -19.17 -23.24 4.14
N PRO A 255 -20.21 -22.59 3.62
CA PRO A 255 -21.47 -23.25 3.30
C PRO A 255 -21.28 -24.36 2.26
N ASP A 256 -22.02 -25.46 2.40
CA ASP A 256 -21.95 -26.61 1.47
C ASP A 256 -22.47 -26.30 0.06
N TRP A 257 -23.18 -25.20 -0.10
CA TRP A 257 -23.73 -24.71 -1.36
C TRP A 257 -22.81 -23.71 -2.10
N ILE A 258 -21.65 -23.36 -1.54
CA ILE A 258 -20.80 -22.28 -2.07
C ILE A 258 -20.33 -22.49 -3.52
N ASP A 259 -20.20 -23.73 -3.98
CA ASP A 259 -19.79 -24.06 -5.35
C ASP A 259 -20.97 -24.45 -6.28
N ARG A 260 -22.20 -24.42 -5.77
CA ARG A 260 -23.38 -24.96 -6.46
C ARG A 260 -24.49 -23.94 -6.66
N ASP A 261 -24.72 -23.11 -5.65
CA ASP A 261 -25.87 -22.20 -5.67
C ASP A 261 -25.45 -20.79 -6.07
N ARG A 262 -26.43 -19.98 -6.45
CA ARG A 262 -26.23 -18.55 -6.70
C ARG A 262 -26.29 -17.79 -5.38
N PHE A 263 -25.29 -16.95 -5.12
CA PHE A 263 -25.22 -16.10 -3.94
C PHE A 263 -24.48 -14.79 -4.20
N HIS A 264 -24.64 -13.84 -3.28
CA HIS A 264 -23.88 -12.59 -3.27
C HIS A 264 -22.75 -12.65 -2.24
N LEU A 265 -21.56 -12.18 -2.61
CA LEU A 265 -20.42 -12.06 -1.69
C LEU A 265 -20.04 -10.59 -1.56
N ILE A 266 -19.97 -10.10 -0.33
CA ILE A 266 -19.69 -8.71 -0.04
C ILE A 266 -18.43 -8.61 0.81
N PHE A 267 -17.37 -8.00 0.28
CA PHE A 267 -16.22 -7.61 1.10
C PHE A 267 -16.49 -6.23 1.69
N HIS A 268 -16.42 -6.12 3.02
CA HIS A 268 -16.70 -4.87 3.72
C HIS A 268 -15.73 -4.62 4.87
N ARG A 269 -15.61 -3.36 5.29
CA ARG A 269 -14.99 -2.96 6.55
C ARG A 269 -16.07 -2.52 7.53
N ALA A 270 -15.86 -2.74 8.81
CA ALA A 270 -16.86 -2.43 9.84
C ALA A 270 -17.07 -0.92 10.04
N ASP A 271 -16.06 -0.10 9.78
CA ASP A 271 -16.04 1.36 9.95
C ASP A 271 -16.36 2.13 8.64
N CYS A 272 -16.80 1.43 7.60
CA CYS A 272 -17.00 1.98 6.26
C CYS A 272 -18.47 2.40 6.05
N GLU A 273 -18.74 3.70 5.98
CA GLU A 273 -20.09 4.24 5.75
C GLU A 273 -20.71 3.79 4.42
N HIS A 274 -19.94 3.79 3.32
CA HIS A 274 -20.41 3.29 2.02
C HIS A 274 -20.76 1.78 2.07
N CYS A 275 -20.03 1.01 2.86
CA CYS A 275 -20.30 -0.42 3.06
C CYS A 275 -21.60 -0.63 3.83
N HIS A 276 -21.82 0.17 4.88
CA HIS A 276 -23.07 0.16 5.62
C HIS A 276 -24.26 0.55 4.73
N ALA A 277 -24.12 1.62 3.93
CA ALA A 277 -25.17 2.07 3.02
C ALA A 277 -25.54 0.98 1.99
N LEU A 278 -24.55 0.33 1.36
CA LEU A 278 -24.80 -0.78 0.44
C LEU A 278 -25.60 -1.91 1.10
N LEU A 279 -25.19 -2.33 2.30
CA LEU A 279 -25.85 -3.41 3.03
C LEU A 279 -27.26 -3.02 3.48
N ASP A 280 -27.47 -1.78 3.93
CA ASP A 280 -28.77 -1.28 4.35
C ASP A 280 -29.75 -1.15 3.17
N ASP A 281 -29.28 -0.61 2.04
CA ASP A 281 -30.13 -0.34 0.87
C ASP A 281 -30.53 -1.61 0.11
N PHE A 282 -29.64 -2.61 0.01
CA PHE A 282 -29.83 -3.78 -0.87
C PHE A 282 -29.92 -5.12 -0.16
N PHE A 283 -29.47 -5.21 1.08
CA PHE A 283 -29.37 -6.48 1.83
C PHE A 283 -30.06 -6.41 3.20
N SER A 284 -30.83 -5.35 3.48
CA SER A 284 -31.67 -5.30 4.67
C SER A 284 -32.95 -6.13 4.47
N GLY A 285 -33.32 -6.89 5.51
CA GLY A 285 -34.53 -7.72 5.51
C GLY A 285 -34.40 -9.04 4.74
N PRO A 286 -35.54 -9.64 4.33
CA PRO A 286 -35.57 -10.97 3.72
C PRO A 286 -34.83 -11.05 2.38
N LEU A 287 -33.85 -11.95 2.30
CA LEU A 287 -33.02 -12.10 1.11
C LEU A 287 -33.64 -13.08 0.10
N ALA A 288 -33.85 -12.60 -1.13
CA ALA A 288 -34.29 -13.46 -2.25
C ALA A 288 -33.17 -14.42 -2.72
N THR A 289 -31.91 -14.06 -2.47
CA THR A 289 -30.72 -14.81 -2.82
C THR A 289 -29.79 -14.79 -1.60
N PRO A 290 -29.22 -15.94 -1.17
CA PRO A 290 -28.29 -15.96 -0.05
C PRO A 290 -27.15 -14.96 -0.23
N ALA A 291 -26.69 -14.36 0.86
CA ALA A 291 -25.57 -13.43 0.87
C ALA A 291 -24.54 -13.81 1.94
N ILE A 292 -23.27 -13.66 1.60
CA ILE A 292 -22.13 -13.81 2.49
C ILE A 292 -21.48 -12.43 2.62
N ALA A 293 -21.37 -11.94 3.85
CA ALA A 293 -20.63 -10.72 4.15
C ALA A 293 -19.30 -11.10 4.79
N VAL A 294 -18.20 -10.72 4.15
CA VAL A 294 -16.83 -10.98 4.58
C VAL A 294 -16.21 -9.69 5.10
N GLU A 295 -15.97 -9.65 6.40
CA GLU A 295 -15.30 -8.52 7.04
C GLU A 295 -13.78 -8.56 6.77
N ILE A 296 -13.24 -7.42 6.35
CA ILE A 296 -11.81 -7.14 6.27
C ILE A 296 -11.36 -6.50 7.59
N PRO A 297 -10.45 -7.14 8.35
CA PRO A 297 -10.16 -6.77 9.74
C PRO A 297 -9.07 -5.67 9.87
N ASP A 298 -9.10 -4.64 9.04
CA ASP A 298 -8.12 -3.54 9.03
C ASP A 298 -8.73 -2.15 9.31
N GLY A 299 -10.04 -2.09 9.62
CA GLY A 299 -10.76 -0.87 10.00
C GLY A 299 -10.62 -0.48 11.48
N ASP A 300 -11.06 0.73 11.84
CA ASP A 300 -11.14 1.23 13.21
C ASP A 300 -12.31 0.60 13.97
N SER A 301 -12.00 -0.34 14.87
CA SER A 301 -13.00 -1.02 15.69
C SER A 301 -13.79 -0.09 16.61
N SER A 302 -13.26 1.10 16.94
CA SER A 302 -13.98 2.09 17.75
C SER A 302 -15.00 2.91 16.95
N ALA A 303 -14.86 2.93 15.63
CA ALA A 303 -15.77 3.56 14.68
C ALA A 303 -16.68 2.53 13.96
N ALA A 304 -16.66 1.27 14.40
CA ALA A 304 -17.45 0.20 13.80
C ALA A 304 -18.96 0.54 13.82
N LEU A 305 -19.58 0.41 12.65
CA LEU A 305 -21.01 0.58 12.42
C LEU A 305 -21.74 -0.75 12.69
N GLY A 306 -23.05 -0.68 12.92
CA GLY A 306 -23.88 -1.88 13.05
C GLY A 306 -23.96 -2.66 11.74
N MET A 307 -24.19 -3.98 11.80
CA MET A 307 -24.37 -4.82 10.61
C MET A 307 -25.85 -4.80 10.17
N PRO A 308 -26.22 -4.17 9.03
CA PRO A 308 -27.62 -4.03 8.63
C PRO A 308 -28.25 -5.33 8.10
N CYS A 309 -27.43 -6.24 7.57
CA CYS A 309 -27.88 -7.50 6.97
C CYS A 309 -27.98 -8.62 8.02
N GLU A 310 -29.15 -8.79 8.62
CA GLU A 310 -29.39 -9.83 9.64
C GLU A 310 -29.39 -11.25 9.07
N GLU A 311 -29.74 -11.42 7.79
CA GLU A 311 -29.79 -12.72 7.12
C GLU A 311 -28.47 -13.11 6.41
N CYS A 312 -27.48 -12.22 6.38
CA CYS A 312 -26.18 -12.52 5.78
C CYS A 312 -25.41 -13.56 6.62
N LEU A 313 -24.77 -14.51 5.95
CA LEU A 313 -23.75 -15.32 6.58
C LEU A 313 -22.48 -14.49 6.78
N LEU A 314 -22.09 -14.33 8.03
CA LEU A 314 -20.93 -13.52 8.40
C LEU A 314 -19.65 -14.36 8.39
N HIS A 315 -18.68 -13.89 7.64
CA HIS A 315 -17.33 -14.40 7.61
C HIS A 315 -16.34 -13.26 7.83
N ARG A 316 -15.08 -13.62 8.08
CA ARG A 316 -14.01 -12.64 8.31
C ARG A 316 -12.73 -13.15 7.68
N LEU A 317 -11.92 -12.23 7.16
CA LEU A 317 -10.56 -12.52 6.76
C LEU A 317 -9.64 -12.57 7.99
N PRO A 318 -8.52 -13.28 7.96
CA PRO A 318 -7.61 -13.34 9.09
C PRO A 318 -6.92 -12.00 9.36
N GLU A 319 -6.60 -11.74 10.63
CA GLU A 319 -5.87 -10.53 11.03
C GLU A 319 -4.36 -10.63 10.73
N GLY A 320 -3.66 -9.50 10.83
CA GLY A 320 -2.20 -9.44 10.81
C GLY A 320 -1.58 -9.22 9.43
N THR A 321 -2.29 -9.56 8.34
CA THR A 321 -1.93 -9.16 6.97
C THR A 321 -2.59 -7.83 6.60
N GLN A 322 -2.21 -7.26 5.46
CA GLN A 322 -2.77 -6.02 4.94
C GLN A 322 -3.59 -6.27 3.68
N TYR A 323 -4.82 -5.77 3.67
CA TYR A 323 -5.72 -5.94 2.53
C TYR A 323 -5.72 -4.65 1.71
N VAL A 324 -4.96 -4.66 0.61
CA VAL A 324 -4.85 -3.52 -0.32
C VAL A 324 -6.01 -3.57 -1.32
N VAL A 325 -7.22 -3.47 -0.78
CA VAL A 325 -8.48 -3.50 -1.53
C VAL A 325 -9.37 -2.34 -1.10
N THR A 326 -10.08 -1.77 -2.08
CA THR A 326 -11.12 -0.76 -1.82
C THR A 326 -12.40 -1.47 -1.41
N THR A 327 -13.11 -0.94 -0.42
CA THR A 327 -14.39 -1.48 0.05
C THR A 327 -15.48 -0.42 -0.03
N PRO A 328 -16.75 -0.81 -0.24
CA PRO A 328 -17.22 -2.19 -0.40
C PRO A 328 -16.95 -2.78 -1.79
N VAL A 329 -16.95 -4.12 -1.87
CA VAL A 329 -16.98 -4.83 -3.15
C VAL A 329 -18.11 -5.84 -3.12
N LEU A 330 -18.98 -5.78 -4.12
CA LEU A 330 -20.08 -6.71 -4.30
C LEU A 330 -19.77 -7.66 -5.46
N LEU A 331 -19.88 -8.96 -5.22
CA LEU A 331 -19.76 -9.99 -6.23
C LEU A 331 -21.05 -10.80 -6.29
N THR A 332 -21.38 -11.28 -7.49
CA THR A 332 -22.39 -12.32 -7.68
C THR A 332 -21.70 -13.58 -8.17
N ILE A 333 -21.97 -14.69 -7.48
CA ILE A 333 -21.40 -16.00 -7.75
C ILE A 333 -22.53 -16.93 -8.17
N GLN A 334 -22.26 -17.78 -9.16
CA GLN A 334 -23.16 -18.84 -9.61
C GLN A 334 -22.34 -20.05 -10.03
N ASP A 335 -22.69 -21.24 -9.54
CA ASP A 335 -21.99 -22.49 -9.80
C ASP A 335 -20.48 -22.41 -9.45
N GLY A 336 -20.15 -21.74 -8.33
CA GLY A 336 -18.77 -21.52 -7.88
C GLY A 336 -17.96 -20.51 -8.71
N MET A 337 -18.55 -19.91 -9.75
CA MET A 337 -17.90 -18.94 -10.64
C MET A 337 -18.35 -17.52 -10.33
N VAL A 338 -17.43 -16.57 -10.35
CA VAL A 338 -17.76 -15.14 -10.27
C VAL A 338 -18.35 -14.70 -11.60
N ILE A 339 -19.59 -14.20 -11.60
CA ILE A 339 -20.30 -13.81 -12.83
C ILE A 339 -20.47 -12.30 -12.99
N ALA A 340 -20.40 -11.55 -11.89
CA ALA A 340 -20.44 -10.10 -11.90
C ALA A 340 -19.73 -9.52 -10.67
N VAL A 341 -19.21 -8.31 -10.82
CA VAL A 341 -18.46 -7.56 -9.80
C VAL A 341 -18.85 -6.09 -9.87
N CYS A 342 -19.05 -5.47 -8.71
CA CYS A 342 -19.25 -4.03 -8.53
C CYS A 342 -18.25 -3.51 -7.50
N GLU A 343 -17.28 -2.72 -7.97
CA GLU A 343 -16.30 -2.01 -7.12
C GLU A 343 -16.70 -0.54 -6.88
N ASN A 344 -17.63 0.01 -7.67
CA ASN A 344 -18.17 1.35 -7.50
C ASN A 344 -19.64 1.28 -7.06
N THR A 345 -19.86 1.18 -5.76
CA THR A 345 -21.20 1.01 -5.19
C THR A 345 -22.01 2.30 -5.08
N ASP A 346 -21.40 3.45 -5.38
CA ASP A 346 -22.13 4.71 -5.50
C ASP A 346 -22.92 4.78 -6.82
N ASP A 347 -22.57 3.95 -7.81
CA ASP A 347 -23.38 3.74 -9.00
C ASP A 347 -24.43 2.64 -8.76
N LEU A 348 -25.61 3.07 -8.31
CA LEU A 348 -26.73 2.16 -8.01
C LEU A 348 -27.16 1.32 -9.21
N SER A 349 -26.88 1.75 -10.45
CA SER A 349 -27.17 0.94 -11.64
C SER A 349 -26.23 -0.25 -11.75
N LEU A 350 -24.93 -0.06 -11.48
CA LEU A 350 -23.96 -1.15 -11.44
C LEU A 350 -24.23 -2.13 -10.30
N VAL A 351 -24.66 -1.63 -9.14
CA VAL A 351 -25.10 -2.48 -8.02
C VAL A 351 -26.29 -3.34 -8.45
N ALA A 352 -27.34 -2.72 -9.01
CA ALA A 352 -28.53 -3.43 -9.46
C ALA A 352 -28.22 -4.46 -10.56
N ASP A 353 -27.38 -4.11 -11.54
CA ASP A 353 -26.95 -5.01 -12.62
C ASP A 353 -26.15 -6.20 -12.06
N THR A 354 -25.27 -5.96 -11.08
CA THR A 354 -24.49 -7.01 -10.42
C THR A 354 -25.40 -7.95 -9.64
N ILE A 355 -26.38 -7.43 -8.90
CA ILE A 355 -27.38 -8.24 -8.19
C ILE A 355 -28.22 -9.04 -9.19
N ALA A 356 -28.65 -8.44 -10.29
CA ALA A 356 -29.49 -9.11 -11.29
C ALA A 356 -28.73 -10.12 -12.17
N ALA A 357 -27.39 -10.12 -12.12
CA ALA A 357 -26.56 -11.00 -12.93
C ALA A 357 -26.93 -12.48 -12.74
N SER A 358 -27.05 -13.17 -13.87
CA SER A 358 -27.31 -14.60 -13.99
C SER A 358 -26.75 -15.11 -15.31
N ARG A 359 -26.33 -16.38 -15.33
CA ARG A 359 -25.90 -17.09 -16.55
C ARG A 359 -27.03 -17.90 -17.19
#